data_AF-A0A1H6AUT2-F1
#
_entry.id   AF-A0A1H6AUT2-F1
#
_cell.length_a   1.000
_cell.length_b   1.000
_cell.length_c   1.000
_cell.angle_alpha   90.00
_cell.angle_beta   90.00
_cell.angle_gamma   90.00
#
_symmetry.space_group_name_H-M   'P 1'
#
loop_
_entity.id
_entity.type
_entity.pdbx_description
1 polymer ?
#
loop_
_entity_poly.entity_id
_entity_poly.type
_entity_poly.pdbx_seq_one_letter_code
_entity_poly.pdbx_strand_id
1 'polypeptide(L)'
;MDDHQDFFNYISRHFKMTFWIPGNHEYYYYRVDNSGVLDTKIRENIFLVNNCIKEVSGVNLIFSTLWSNISQAKHWTIQQAMSDFKVIKYKDRLFNVDDYNLLHQESKEFLQKALAIKSDNKTIVATHHAPTFVNYPEKYLNSKINEAFATNLTDLIVDSNIDYWIYGHHHSNVGDFQIGNTKLVTNQLGCVKYNENIGYNNKAIITI
;
A
#
# COMPACT_ATOMS: atom_id res chain seq x y z
N MET A 1 4.64 -20.73 0.65
CA MET A 1 3.25 -20.58 0.18
C MET A 1 2.40 -21.81 0.50
N ASP A 2 3.00 -22.99 0.73
CA ASP A 2 2.24 -24.23 0.92
C ASP A 2 1.44 -24.30 2.23
N ASP A 3 1.83 -23.57 3.27
CA ASP A 3 1.11 -23.53 4.56
C ASP A 3 -0.20 -22.70 4.53
N HIS A 4 -0.51 -22.05 3.39
CA HIS A 4 -1.67 -21.15 3.26
C HIS A 4 -2.60 -21.54 2.10
N GLN A 5 -2.51 -22.78 1.62
CA GLN A 5 -3.33 -23.25 0.49
C GLN A 5 -4.83 -23.12 0.75
N ASP A 6 -5.29 -23.32 1.99
CA ASP A 6 -6.70 -23.17 2.35
C ASP A 6 -7.20 -21.74 2.18
N PHE A 7 -6.38 -20.74 2.52
CA PHE A 7 -6.72 -19.34 2.31
C PHE A 7 -6.80 -19.00 0.82
N PHE A 8 -5.81 -19.43 0.04
CA PHE A 8 -5.82 -19.24 -1.42
C PHE A 8 -6.98 -20.00 -2.10
N ASN A 9 -7.36 -21.18 -1.58
CA ASN A 9 -8.54 -21.93 -2.02
C ASN A 9 -9.82 -21.15 -1.75
N TYR A 10 -9.96 -20.58 -0.54
CA TYR A 10 -11.12 -19.78 -0.16
C TYR A 10 -11.25 -18.55 -1.07
N ILE A 11 -10.24 -17.69 -1.16
CA ILE A 11 -10.35 -16.47 -1.96
C ILE A 11 -10.56 -16.78 -3.46
N SER A 12 -9.92 -17.83 -3.99
CA SER A 12 -10.11 -18.25 -5.38
C SER A 12 -11.55 -18.67 -5.69
N ARG A 13 -12.26 -19.30 -4.74
CA ARG A 13 -13.65 -19.74 -4.94
C ARG A 13 -14.68 -18.62 -4.75
N HIS A 14 -14.33 -17.60 -3.97
CA HIS A 14 -15.28 -16.58 -3.53
C HIS A 14 -15.17 -15.25 -4.30
N PHE A 15 -14.06 -15.00 -5.01
CA PHE A 15 -13.86 -13.77 -5.78
C PHE A 15 -13.55 -14.05 -7.25
N LYS A 16 -14.12 -13.24 -8.15
CA LYS A 16 -13.83 -13.35 -9.59
C LYS A 16 -12.35 -13.11 -9.89
N MET A 17 -11.74 -12.12 -9.23
CA MET A 17 -10.31 -11.82 -9.27
C MET A 17 -9.85 -11.30 -7.91
N THR A 18 -8.62 -11.61 -7.53
CA THR A 18 -7.96 -11.13 -6.33
C THR A 18 -6.56 -10.63 -6.66
N PHE A 19 -6.27 -9.41 -6.21
CA PHE A 19 -4.97 -8.78 -6.34
C PHE A 19 -4.38 -8.60 -4.95
N TRP A 20 -3.19 -9.17 -4.73
CA TRP A 20 -2.47 -9.08 -3.47
C TRP A 20 -1.29 -8.13 -3.63
N ILE A 21 -1.32 -7.03 -2.89
CA ILE A 21 -0.20 -6.09 -2.77
C ILE A 21 0.62 -6.50 -1.55
N PRO A 22 1.93 -6.77 -1.68
CA PRO A 22 2.76 -6.99 -0.52
C PRO A 22 2.92 -5.69 0.28
N GLY A 23 2.73 -5.77 1.59
CA GLY A 23 3.14 -4.75 2.54
C GLY A 23 4.58 -4.98 3.02
N ASN A 24 4.96 -4.31 4.11
CA ASN A 24 6.29 -4.47 4.69
C ASN A 24 6.47 -5.84 5.39
N HIS A 25 5.40 -6.39 5.98
CA HIS A 25 5.45 -7.66 6.71
C HIS A 25 5.70 -8.87 5.80
N GLU A 26 5.28 -8.82 4.53
CA GLU A 26 5.60 -9.86 3.54
C GLU A 26 7.11 -10.02 3.32
N TYR A 27 7.91 -9.00 3.61
CA TYR A 27 9.36 -9.02 3.48
C TYR A 27 10.10 -9.34 4.79
N TYR A 28 9.39 -9.54 5.91
CA TYR A 28 10.06 -9.82 7.19
C TYR A 28 10.85 -11.12 7.11
N TYR A 29 12.15 -11.04 7.44
CA TYR A 29 13.15 -12.12 7.34
C TYR A 29 13.49 -12.56 5.91
N TYR A 30 12.91 -11.91 4.90
CA TYR A 30 13.15 -12.14 3.47
C TYR A 30 13.84 -10.93 2.83
N ARG A 31 14.13 -11.08 1.53
CA ARG A 31 14.79 -10.07 0.70
C ARG A 31 13.76 -9.19 -0.02
N VAL A 32 13.96 -7.88 0.06
CA VAL A 32 13.10 -6.88 -0.60
C VAL A 32 13.65 -6.43 -1.95
N ASP A 33 14.89 -6.78 -2.32
CA ASP A 33 15.52 -6.28 -3.55
C ASP A 33 14.86 -6.72 -4.88
N ASN A 34 13.94 -7.70 -4.85
CA ASN A 34 13.11 -8.08 -6.00
C ASN A 34 11.66 -7.57 -5.88
N SER A 35 11.40 -6.57 -5.02
CA SER A 35 10.08 -5.99 -4.80
C SER A 35 9.69 -4.92 -5.83
N GLY A 36 10.34 -4.84 -6.99
CA GLY A 36 10.05 -3.84 -8.00
C GLY A 36 8.68 -4.06 -8.65
N VAL A 37 8.66 -4.30 -9.97
CA VAL A 37 7.42 -4.69 -10.66
C VAL A 37 7.11 -6.16 -10.37
N LEU A 38 5.94 -6.42 -9.80
CA LEU A 38 5.39 -7.76 -9.60
C LEU A 38 4.09 -7.88 -10.38
N ASP A 39 3.98 -8.94 -11.17
CA ASP A 39 2.75 -9.39 -11.81
C ASP A 39 2.77 -10.93 -11.88
N THR A 40 2.79 -11.55 -10.70
CA THR A 40 2.96 -13.00 -10.58
C THR A 40 1.62 -13.66 -10.34
N LYS A 41 1.25 -14.56 -11.25
CA LYS A 41 0.07 -15.40 -11.11
C LYS A 41 0.30 -16.46 -10.03
N ILE A 42 -0.41 -16.38 -8.91
CA ILE A 42 -0.42 -17.40 -7.86
C ILE A 42 -1.40 -18.52 -8.24
N ARG A 43 -2.57 -18.13 -8.76
CA ARG A 43 -3.63 -19.03 -9.27
C ARG A 43 -4.34 -18.38 -10.45
N GLU A 44 -5.31 -19.07 -11.05
CA GLU A 44 -6.06 -18.55 -12.21
C GLU A 44 -6.58 -17.13 -12.01
N ASN A 45 -7.12 -16.85 -10.82
CA ASN A 45 -7.73 -15.57 -10.47
C ASN A 45 -7.03 -14.83 -9.32
N ILE A 46 -5.79 -15.20 -8.97
CA ILE A 46 -5.05 -14.57 -7.87
C ILE A 46 -3.68 -14.14 -8.34
N PHE A 47 -3.38 -12.85 -8.16
CA PHE A 47 -2.15 -12.23 -8.64
C PHE A 47 -1.45 -11.50 -7.49
N LEU A 48 -0.16 -11.77 -7.32
CA LEU A 48 0.75 -10.94 -6.53
C LEU A 48 1.17 -9.76 -7.42
N VAL A 49 0.85 -8.55 -6.97
CA VAL A 49 1.00 -7.33 -7.75
C VAL A 49 1.76 -6.26 -6.99
N ASN A 50 2.67 -5.59 -7.67
CA ASN A 50 3.33 -4.38 -7.18
C ASN A 50 3.83 -3.57 -8.36
N ASN A 51 3.68 -2.24 -8.29
CA ASN A 51 4.05 -1.33 -9.36
C ASN A 51 3.55 -1.80 -10.74
N CYS A 52 2.27 -2.19 -10.80
CA CYS A 52 1.63 -2.70 -12.02
C CYS A 52 0.22 -2.13 -12.20
N ILE A 53 -0.27 -2.20 -13.44
CA ILE A 53 -1.63 -1.77 -13.83
C ILE A 53 -2.39 -3.00 -14.32
N LYS A 54 -3.64 -3.16 -13.91
CA LYS A 54 -4.58 -4.18 -14.39
C LYS A 54 -5.87 -3.52 -14.84
N GLU A 55 -6.30 -3.80 -16.05
CA GLU A 55 -7.63 -3.42 -16.50
C GLU A 55 -8.61 -4.56 -16.21
N VAL A 56 -9.71 -4.25 -15.54
CA VAL A 56 -10.79 -5.21 -15.24
C VAL A 56 -12.14 -4.56 -15.51
N SER A 57 -12.84 -5.05 -16.52
CA SER A 57 -14.21 -4.61 -16.86
C SER A 57 -14.31 -3.09 -17.13
N GLY A 58 -13.33 -2.49 -17.80
CA GLY A 58 -13.30 -1.06 -18.10
C GLY A 58 -12.84 -0.18 -16.92
N VAL A 59 -12.18 -0.76 -15.91
CA VAL A 59 -11.59 -0.04 -14.77
C VAL A 59 -10.10 -0.31 -14.72
N ASN A 60 -9.30 0.76 -14.65
CA ASN A 60 -7.86 0.68 -14.46
C ASN A 60 -7.55 0.59 -12.97
N LEU A 61 -6.97 -0.53 -12.55
CA LEU A 61 -6.50 -0.77 -11.19
C LEU A 61 -4.98 -0.61 -11.16
N ILE A 62 -4.49 0.32 -10.34
CA ILE A 62 -3.06 0.63 -10.20
C ILE A 62 -2.62 0.20 -8.80
N PHE A 63 -1.61 -0.66 -8.73
CA PHE A 63 -1.17 -1.28 -7.48
C PHE A 63 0.25 -0.89 -7.12
N SER A 64 0.50 -0.56 -5.85
CA SER A 64 1.86 -0.31 -5.35
C SER A 64 1.98 -0.52 -3.84
N THR A 65 3.05 -1.14 -3.36
CA THR A 65 3.44 -1.11 -1.93
C THR A 65 3.64 0.34 -1.46
N LEU A 66 3.99 1.24 -2.39
CA LEU A 66 4.31 2.66 -2.26
C LEU A 66 5.54 2.99 -1.42
N TRP A 67 5.82 2.21 -0.36
CA TRP A 67 6.73 2.57 0.71
C TRP A 67 6.49 4.03 1.16
N SER A 68 7.39 4.64 1.91
CA SER A 68 7.24 6.04 2.30
C SER A 68 8.57 6.79 2.18
N ASN A 69 8.55 8.10 2.40
CA ASN A 69 9.73 8.92 2.40
C ASN A 69 10.08 9.39 3.81
N ILE A 70 11.19 8.88 4.35
CA ILE A 70 11.72 9.28 5.65
C ILE A 70 12.73 10.42 5.44
N SER A 71 12.46 11.55 6.09
CA SER A 71 13.32 12.73 6.06
C SER A 71 14.65 12.49 6.77
N GLN A 72 15.70 13.19 6.31
CA GLN A 72 17.04 13.12 6.90
C GLN A 72 17.04 13.38 8.41
N ALA A 73 16.19 14.29 8.89
CA ALA A 73 16.08 14.64 10.30
C ALA A 73 15.55 13.48 11.16
N LYS A 74 14.76 12.56 10.58
CA LYS A 74 14.15 11.43 11.28
C LYS A 74 14.82 10.09 10.98
N HIS A 75 15.72 10.02 10.00
CA HIS A 75 16.48 8.83 9.59
C HIS A 75 16.90 7.96 10.77
N TRP A 76 17.72 8.49 11.67
CA TRP A 76 18.25 7.70 12.80
C TRP A 76 17.14 7.20 13.72
N THR A 77 16.23 8.10 14.13
CA THR A 77 15.13 7.76 15.05
C THR A 77 14.25 6.65 14.49
N ILE A 78 13.85 6.77 13.22
CA ILE A 78 12.97 5.80 12.57
C ILE A 78 13.69 4.48 12.31
N GLN A 79 14.96 4.52 11.89
CA GLN A 79 15.76 3.31 11.66
C GLN A 79 15.86 2.45 12.93
N GLN A 80 16.06 3.08 14.09
CA GLN A 80 16.15 2.38 15.36
C GLN A 80 14.79 1.89 15.86
N ALA A 81 13.72 2.61 15.57
CA ALA A 81 12.38 2.29 16.05
C ALA A 81 11.74 1.13 15.28
N MET A 82 11.77 1.18 13.94
CA MET A 82 11.00 0.27 13.09
C MET A 82 11.63 -1.12 13.02
N SER A 83 10.78 -2.15 13.07
CA SER A 83 11.19 -3.55 12.90
C SER A 83 11.69 -3.83 11.48
N ASP A 84 11.18 -3.12 10.49
CA ASP A 84 11.54 -3.23 9.07
C ASP A 84 13.06 -3.27 8.88
N PHE A 85 13.79 -2.34 9.51
CA PHE A 85 15.26 -2.23 9.41
C PHE A 85 16.04 -3.22 10.26
N LYS A 86 15.34 -4.06 11.05
CA LYS A 86 15.94 -5.09 11.91
C LYS A 86 15.81 -6.48 11.31
N VAL A 87 14.80 -6.70 10.47
CA VAL A 87 14.44 -8.04 9.99
C VAL A 87 14.35 -8.17 8.48
N ILE A 88 14.10 -7.08 7.74
CA ILE A 88 14.08 -7.11 6.28
C ILE A 88 15.53 -7.08 5.77
N LYS A 89 15.81 -7.88 4.75
CA LYS A 89 17.12 -7.90 4.07
C LYS A 89 17.03 -7.15 2.75
N TYR A 90 18.09 -6.44 2.41
CA TYR A 90 18.30 -5.88 1.09
C TYR A 90 19.65 -6.36 0.59
N LYS A 91 19.63 -7.18 -0.47
CA LYS A 91 20.81 -7.94 -0.92
C LYS A 91 21.36 -8.78 0.24
N ASP A 92 22.63 -8.59 0.58
CA ASP A 92 23.34 -9.36 1.61
C ASP A 92 23.46 -8.62 2.95
N ARG A 93 22.72 -7.52 3.13
CA ARG A 93 22.70 -6.74 4.38
C ARG A 93 21.29 -6.47 4.88
N LEU A 94 21.18 -5.93 6.10
CA LEU A 94 19.92 -5.41 6.60
C LEU A 94 19.46 -4.22 5.77
N PHE A 95 18.15 -4.17 5.54
CA PHE A 95 17.46 -3.05 4.93
C PHE A 95 17.64 -1.80 5.78
N ASN A 96 17.87 -0.65 5.14
CA ASN A 96 18.07 0.61 5.83
C ASN A 96 17.13 1.70 5.28
N VAL A 97 17.17 2.89 5.89
CA VAL A 97 16.28 3.99 5.48
C VAL A 97 16.56 4.47 4.05
N ASP A 98 17.81 4.42 3.58
CA ASP A 98 18.13 4.83 2.21
C ASP A 98 17.49 3.89 1.19
N ASP A 99 17.53 2.58 1.43
CA ASP A 99 16.85 1.60 0.58
C ASP A 99 15.32 1.78 0.62
N TYR A 100 14.76 2.07 1.79
CA TYR A 100 13.34 2.35 1.97
C TYR A 100 12.89 3.55 1.14
N ASN A 101 13.66 4.65 1.20
CA ASN A 101 13.41 5.84 0.39
C ASN A 101 13.61 5.59 -1.10
N LEU A 102 14.57 4.72 -1.49
CA LEU A 102 14.76 4.31 -2.88
C LEU A 102 13.54 3.57 -3.42
N LEU A 103 13.03 2.57 -2.70
CA LEU A 103 11.83 1.83 -3.10
C LEU A 103 10.58 2.73 -3.15
N HIS A 104 10.51 3.74 -2.28
CA HIS A 104 9.47 4.76 -2.36
C HIS A 104 9.58 5.59 -3.63
N GLN A 105 10.79 6.05 -3.98
CA GLN A 105 11.01 6.83 -5.18
C GLN A 105 10.65 6.03 -6.45
N GLU A 106 11.04 4.76 -6.54
CA GLU A 106 10.64 3.86 -7.63
C GLU A 106 9.11 3.72 -7.74
N SER A 107 8.43 3.56 -6.60
CA SER A 107 6.98 3.46 -6.54
C SER A 107 6.29 4.75 -6.96
N LYS A 108 6.81 5.91 -6.52
CA LYS A 108 6.31 7.23 -6.88
C LYS A 108 6.47 7.49 -8.38
N GLU A 109 7.63 7.16 -8.95
CA GLU A 109 7.88 7.30 -10.40
C GLU A 109 6.97 6.39 -11.22
N PHE A 110 6.74 5.16 -10.76
CA PHE A 110 5.76 4.27 -11.37
C PHE A 110 4.36 4.89 -11.37
N LEU A 111 3.88 5.37 -10.21
CA LEU A 111 2.55 5.98 -10.09
C LEU A 111 2.40 7.21 -10.98
N GLN A 112 3.42 8.08 -11.02
CA GLN A 112 3.42 9.25 -11.92
C GLN A 112 3.29 8.84 -13.39
N LYS A 113 4.05 7.83 -13.83
CA LYS A 113 3.97 7.31 -15.21
C LYS A 113 2.63 6.66 -15.50
N ALA A 114 2.11 5.86 -14.57
CA ALA A 114 0.82 5.18 -14.71
C ALA A 114 -0.35 6.17 -14.82
N LEU A 115 -0.36 7.20 -13.97
CA LEU A 115 -1.42 8.22 -13.91
C LEU A 115 -1.35 9.23 -15.06
N ALA A 116 -0.19 9.37 -15.71
CA ALA A 116 -0.06 10.19 -16.91
C ALA A 116 -0.69 9.53 -18.17
N ILE A 117 -0.98 8.22 -18.12
CA ILE A 117 -1.65 7.52 -19.21
C ILE A 117 -3.10 7.95 -19.25
N LYS A 118 -3.48 8.69 -20.30
CA LYS A 118 -4.87 9.11 -20.52
C LYS A 118 -5.76 7.91 -20.78
N SER A 119 -6.90 7.86 -20.11
CA SER A 119 -7.92 6.83 -20.28
C SER A 119 -9.29 7.40 -19.95
N ASP A 120 -10.31 6.96 -20.68
CA ASP A 120 -11.71 7.26 -20.37
C ASP A 120 -12.27 6.30 -19.29
N ASN A 121 -11.50 5.26 -18.94
CA ASN A 121 -11.86 4.31 -17.91
C ASN A 121 -11.78 4.94 -16.52
N LYS A 122 -12.58 4.41 -15.61
CA LYS A 122 -12.46 4.67 -14.18
C LYS A 122 -11.11 4.20 -13.67
N THR A 123 -10.50 4.95 -12.76
CA THR A 123 -9.17 4.63 -12.22
C THR A 123 -9.21 4.48 -10.71
N ILE A 124 -8.77 3.33 -10.22
CA ILE A 124 -8.57 3.06 -8.79
C ILE A 124 -7.09 2.83 -8.54
N VAL A 125 -6.54 3.55 -7.58
CA VAL A 125 -5.22 3.28 -7.03
C VAL A 125 -5.37 2.53 -5.71
N ALA A 126 -4.56 1.51 -5.48
CA ALA A 126 -4.49 0.82 -4.21
C ALA A 126 -3.03 0.73 -3.75
N THR A 127 -2.78 1.20 -2.51
CA THR A 127 -1.44 1.17 -1.92
C THR A 127 -1.40 0.57 -0.52
N HIS A 128 -0.28 -0.05 -0.15
CA HIS A 128 -0.09 -0.47 1.24
C HIS A 128 0.11 0.74 2.16
N HIS A 129 1.13 1.55 1.90
CA HIS A 129 1.38 2.77 2.66
C HIS A 129 0.36 3.87 2.32
N ALA A 130 0.09 4.75 3.28
CA ALA A 130 -0.85 5.85 3.09
C ALA A 130 -0.23 6.97 2.21
N PRO A 131 -0.97 7.50 1.23
CA PRO A 131 -0.42 8.46 0.26
C PRO A 131 -0.52 9.91 0.74
N THR A 132 -1.03 10.16 1.94
CA THR A 132 -1.20 11.50 2.50
C THR A 132 -1.26 11.49 4.03
N PHE A 133 -1.00 12.66 4.63
CA PHE A 133 -1.27 12.96 6.04
C PHE A 133 -2.61 13.71 6.25
N VAL A 134 -3.35 14.01 5.18
CA VAL A 134 -4.71 14.55 5.31
C VAL A 134 -5.60 13.49 5.97
N ASN A 135 -6.40 13.92 6.95
CA ASN A 135 -7.26 13.03 7.74
C ASN A 135 -6.48 11.88 8.44
N TYR A 136 -5.21 12.11 8.80
CA TYR A 136 -4.40 11.13 9.50
C TYR A 136 -4.91 10.92 10.94
N PRO A 137 -4.84 9.71 11.52
CA PRO A 137 -5.44 9.44 12.82
C PRO A 137 -4.90 10.34 13.94
N GLU A 138 -5.81 11.00 14.68
CA GLU A 138 -5.44 11.96 15.73
C GLU A 138 -4.49 11.37 16.78
N LYS A 139 -4.69 10.10 17.15
CA LYS A 139 -3.83 9.36 18.09
C LYS A 139 -2.35 9.30 17.66
N TYR A 140 -2.04 9.57 16.39
CA TYR A 140 -0.69 9.53 15.85
C TYR A 140 -0.11 10.90 15.50
N LEU A 141 -0.84 12.02 15.64
CA LEU A 141 -0.40 13.34 15.15
C LEU A 141 1.03 13.74 15.56
N ASN A 142 1.45 13.40 16.78
CA ASN A 142 2.76 13.76 17.33
C ASN A 142 3.78 12.62 17.28
N SER A 143 3.47 11.52 16.60
CA SER A 143 4.36 10.37 16.51
C SER A 143 5.59 10.69 15.66
N LYS A 144 6.77 10.43 16.23
CA LYS A 144 8.06 10.65 15.57
C LYS A 144 8.33 9.65 14.43
N ILE A 145 7.51 8.61 14.30
CA ILE A 145 7.71 7.54 13.31
C ILE A 145 6.70 7.58 12.15
N ASN A 146 5.83 8.59 12.08
CA ASN A 146 4.79 8.69 11.05
C ASN A 146 5.30 8.60 9.60
N GLU A 147 6.52 9.09 9.33
CA GLU A 147 7.12 9.03 7.99
C GLU A 147 7.44 7.59 7.53
N ALA A 148 7.42 6.60 8.44
CA ALA A 148 7.52 5.18 8.09
C ALA A 148 6.16 4.55 7.72
N PHE A 149 5.05 5.30 7.82
CA PHE A 149 3.70 4.80 7.58
C PHE A 149 2.98 5.53 6.45
N ALA A 150 3.28 6.81 6.25
CA ALA A 150 2.63 7.65 5.26
C ALA A 150 3.60 8.64 4.64
N THR A 151 3.35 8.96 3.38
CA THR A 151 4.07 9.97 2.58
C THR A 151 3.08 11.01 2.10
N ASN A 152 3.54 12.20 1.68
CA ASN A 152 2.65 13.22 1.12
C ASN A 152 2.69 13.22 -0.40
N LEU A 153 1.65 12.69 -1.04
CA LEU A 153 1.42 12.73 -2.48
C LEU A 153 0.19 13.57 -2.86
N THR A 154 -0.24 14.49 -1.99
CA THR A 154 -1.45 15.29 -2.19
C THR A 154 -1.47 15.99 -3.56
N ASP A 155 -0.36 16.59 -3.99
CA ASP A 155 -0.28 17.27 -5.30
C ASP A 155 -0.49 16.29 -6.45
N LEU A 156 0.15 15.11 -6.39
CA LEU A 156 -0.05 14.06 -7.40
C LEU A 156 -1.51 13.61 -7.46
N ILE A 157 -2.17 13.49 -6.30
CA ILE A 157 -3.59 13.10 -6.21
C ILE A 157 -4.49 14.18 -6.83
N VAL A 158 -4.21 15.46 -6.56
CA VAL A 158 -4.98 16.59 -7.11
C VAL A 158 -4.82 16.69 -8.63
N ASP A 159 -3.61 16.48 -9.14
CA ASP A 159 -3.28 16.63 -10.56
C ASP A 159 -3.66 15.40 -11.42
N SER A 160 -4.13 14.32 -10.80
CA SER A 160 -4.46 13.06 -11.47
C SER A 160 -5.96 12.80 -11.56
N ASN A 161 -6.40 12.08 -12.60
CA ASN A 161 -7.78 11.64 -12.74
C ASN A 161 -7.99 10.27 -12.06
N ILE A 162 -8.11 10.28 -10.73
CA ILE A 162 -8.33 9.08 -9.91
C ILE A 162 -9.73 9.15 -9.30
N ASP A 163 -10.49 8.07 -9.39
CA ASP A 163 -11.81 7.99 -8.77
C ASP A 163 -11.70 7.58 -7.29
N TYR A 164 -10.88 6.55 -7.01
CA TYR A 164 -10.67 6.04 -5.66
C TYR A 164 -9.19 5.75 -5.37
N TRP A 165 -8.76 6.05 -4.15
CA TRP A 165 -7.48 5.59 -3.61
C TRP A 165 -7.71 4.76 -2.34
N ILE A 166 -7.39 3.48 -2.41
CA ILE A 166 -7.47 2.54 -1.30
C ILE A 166 -6.10 2.49 -0.62
N TYR A 167 -6.04 2.62 0.70
CA TYR A 167 -4.78 2.62 1.44
C TYR A 167 -4.86 1.90 2.80
N GLY A 168 -3.71 1.64 3.43
CA GLY A 168 -3.64 0.90 4.69
C GLY A 168 -2.46 1.27 5.60
N HIS A 169 -1.84 0.22 6.16
CA HIS A 169 -0.60 0.20 6.96
C HIS A 169 -0.63 0.83 8.37
N HIS A 170 -1.28 1.98 8.59
CA HIS A 170 -1.27 2.63 9.91
C HIS A 170 -2.27 2.03 10.93
N HIS A 171 -2.99 0.98 10.55
CA HIS A 171 -3.93 0.21 11.37
C HIS A 171 -4.98 1.10 12.04
N SER A 172 -5.62 1.98 11.28
CA SER A 172 -6.75 2.78 11.78
C SER A 172 -7.75 3.03 10.66
N ASN A 173 -9.03 2.87 10.96
CA ASN A 173 -10.09 3.22 10.03
C ASN A 173 -10.57 4.63 10.34
N VAL A 174 -10.12 5.58 9.52
CA VAL A 174 -10.70 6.93 9.48
C VAL A 174 -11.83 6.94 8.46
N GLY A 175 -12.78 7.87 8.62
CA GLY A 175 -13.88 8.01 7.65
C GLY A 175 -13.36 8.40 6.26
N ASP A 176 -14.06 7.97 5.23
CA ASP A 176 -13.78 8.33 3.83
C ASP A 176 -13.69 9.85 3.68
N PHE A 177 -12.74 10.32 2.87
CA PHE A 177 -12.54 11.73 2.60
C PHE A 177 -12.08 11.95 1.16
N GLN A 178 -11.96 13.20 0.74
CA GLN A 178 -11.67 13.55 -0.64
C GLN A 178 -10.51 14.54 -0.74
N ILE A 179 -9.63 14.31 -1.71
CA ILE A 179 -8.57 15.23 -2.14
C ILE A 179 -8.75 15.44 -3.64
N GLY A 180 -8.97 16.69 -4.07
CA GLY A 180 -9.34 16.98 -5.45
C GLY A 180 -10.62 16.23 -5.83
N ASN A 181 -10.57 15.41 -6.88
CA ASN A 181 -11.67 14.53 -7.29
C ASN A 181 -11.55 13.09 -6.76
N THR A 182 -10.48 12.78 -6.04
CA THR A 182 -10.17 11.41 -5.59
C THR A 182 -10.80 11.13 -4.25
N LYS A 183 -11.58 10.05 -4.13
CA LYS A 183 -12.06 9.55 -2.85
C LYS A 183 -11.04 8.61 -2.21
N LEU A 184 -10.56 8.96 -1.02
CA LEU A 184 -9.63 8.15 -0.25
C LEU A 184 -10.41 7.30 0.75
N VAL A 185 -10.14 5.99 0.75
CA VAL A 185 -10.88 5.00 1.54
C VAL A 185 -9.93 3.98 2.17
N THR A 186 -10.29 3.46 3.34
CA THR A 186 -9.51 2.46 4.08
C THR A 186 -10.44 1.46 4.79
N ASN A 187 -10.03 0.20 4.89
CA ASN A 187 -10.74 -0.84 5.65
C ASN A 187 -9.75 -1.87 6.22
N GLN A 188 -9.05 -1.48 7.28
CA GLN A 188 -7.95 -2.21 7.90
C GLN A 188 -8.44 -3.06 9.07
N LEU A 189 -8.11 -4.35 9.06
CA LEU A 189 -8.36 -5.23 10.21
C LEU A 189 -7.42 -4.91 11.38
N GLY A 190 -6.15 -4.56 11.07
CA GLY A 190 -5.12 -4.32 12.07
C GLY A 190 -4.88 -5.54 12.99
N CYS A 191 -4.19 -5.31 14.10
CA CYS A 191 -3.99 -6.32 15.13
C CYS A 191 -5.17 -6.32 16.12
N VAL A 192 -5.99 -7.37 16.06
CA VAL A 192 -7.16 -7.57 16.95
C VAL A 192 -6.76 -7.57 18.42
N LYS A 193 -5.59 -8.12 18.77
CA LYS A 193 -5.05 -8.11 20.14
C LYS A 193 -4.89 -6.69 20.72
N TYR A 194 -4.68 -5.70 19.86
CA TYR A 194 -4.50 -4.30 20.24
C TYR A 194 -5.75 -3.44 19.95
N ASN A 195 -6.91 -4.06 19.69
CA ASN A 195 -8.15 -3.38 19.31
C ASN A 195 -8.02 -2.46 18.08
N GLU A 196 -7.14 -2.80 17.14
CA GLU A 196 -6.97 -2.00 15.92
C GLU A 196 -8.06 -2.28 14.88
N ASN A 197 -8.87 -3.32 15.08
CA ASN A 197 -10.00 -3.69 14.22
C ASN A 197 -11.24 -2.79 14.40
N ILE A 198 -11.16 -1.74 15.23
CA ILE A 198 -12.24 -0.78 15.38
C ILE A 198 -12.50 -0.10 14.03
N GLY A 199 -13.77 -0.09 13.62
CA GLY A 199 -14.20 0.46 12.33
C GLY A 199 -14.00 -0.47 11.13
N TYR A 200 -13.36 -1.64 11.30
CA TYR A 200 -13.29 -2.63 10.22
C TYR A 200 -14.68 -3.11 9.83
N ASN A 201 -14.95 -3.17 8.53
CA ASN A 201 -16.21 -3.62 7.96
C ASN A 201 -15.97 -4.76 6.97
N ASN A 202 -16.36 -5.98 7.34
CA ASN A 202 -16.23 -7.16 6.47
C ASN A 202 -17.18 -7.18 5.26
N LYS A 203 -18.05 -6.16 5.12
CA LYS A 203 -18.96 -5.95 3.99
C LYS A 203 -18.64 -4.67 3.21
N ALA A 204 -17.47 -4.06 3.41
CA ALA A 204 -17.09 -2.87 2.67
C ALA A 204 -16.98 -3.16 1.17
N ILE A 205 -17.64 -2.32 0.35
CA ILE A 205 -17.71 -2.45 -1.11
C ILE A 205 -17.62 -1.04 -1.71
N ILE A 206 -16.90 -0.91 -2.83
CA ILE A 206 -16.94 0.25 -3.71
C ILE A 206 -17.74 -0.18 -4.95
N THR A 207 -18.79 0.59 -5.28
CA THR A 207 -19.56 0.41 -6.52
C THR A 207 -19.15 1.49 -7.50
N ILE A 208 -18.90 1.08 -8.75
CA ILE A 208 -18.43 1.93 -9.86
C ILE A 208 -19.45 1.84 -11.00
#